data_AF-A0AAD7JUT3-F1
#
_entry.id   AF-A0AAD7JUT3-F1
#
_cell.length_a   1.000
_cell.length_b   1.000
_cell.length_c   1.000
_cell.angle_alpha   90.00
_cell.angle_beta   90.00
_cell.angle_gamma   90.00
#
_symmetry.space_group_name_H-M   'P 1'
#
loop_
_entity.id
_entity.type
_entity.pdbx_description
1 polymer ?
#
loop_
_entity_poly.entity_id
_entity_poly.type
_entity_poly.pdbx_seq_one_letter_code
_entity_poly.pdbx_strand_id
1 'polypeptide(L)'
;MPLYGPKAAPLASSLSQTPFTFDDDKESDVEIRSRAENQRPRRLPRASIYHSISWILGFKEKYSLLNFFVCGGALLGFCLARSISMNPARTASLLPPGEWFWFGTQLKYKVNLFIHIYLATLGGIGALFQFLPAIRRRKMILHRLNGYGVLSCLIVGNICGAIVARRSFGGELNVQSAYYILGLMIVVSGSTGLFYVKKDTRRHRKWMLRMVVYFASAISGRLIMFAAASIITRIGTYYSVR
;
A
#
# COMPACT_ATOMS: atom_id res chain seq x y z
N MET A 1 83.61 21.41 3.52
CA MET A 1 84.99 20.89 3.50
C MET A 1 85.21 20.12 4.80
N PRO A 2 85.87 18.95 4.83
CA PRO A 2 86.52 18.16 3.75
C PRO A 2 86.04 16.68 3.74
N LEU A 3 86.49 15.68 2.96
CA LEU A 3 87.15 15.45 1.64
C LEU A 3 87.25 13.91 1.45
N TYR A 4 87.55 13.45 0.20
CA TYR A 4 87.97 12.09 -0.27
C TYR A 4 86.88 10.98 -0.37
N GLY A 5 86.53 10.32 -1.51
CA GLY A 5 87.14 10.06 -2.84
C GLY A 5 87.97 8.75 -2.86
N PRO A 6 88.20 8.02 -3.99
CA PRO A 6 87.35 7.62 -5.14
C PRO A 6 87.52 6.11 -5.53
N LYS A 7 86.84 5.60 -6.58
CA LYS A 7 87.40 4.65 -7.60
C LYS A 7 86.43 4.38 -8.77
N ALA A 8 86.99 4.27 -9.97
CA ALA A 8 86.30 4.22 -11.26
C ALA A 8 86.39 2.83 -11.95
N ALA A 9 85.33 2.48 -12.71
CA ALA A 9 85.20 1.74 -14.00
C ALA A 9 85.93 0.37 -14.22
N PRO A 10 85.59 -0.51 -15.22
CA PRO A 10 84.84 -0.28 -16.48
C PRO A 10 83.91 -1.42 -17.04
N LEU A 11 83.18 -1.05 -18.12
CA LEU A 11 82.68 -1.79 -19.32
C LEU A 11 82.37 -3.31 -19.33
N ALA A 12 81.17 -3.70 -19.84
CA ALA A 12 80.95 -4.24 -21.21
C ALA A 12 79.70 -5.16 -21.35
N SER A 13 78.96 -4.99 -22.46
CA SER A 13 78.23 -5.99 -23.30
C SER A 13 77.30 -7.05 -22.65
N SER A 14 76.08 -7.33 -23.08
CA SER A 14 75.62 -7.53 -24.46
C SER A 14 74.09 -7.53 -24.54
N LEU A 15 73.54 -6.87 -25.55
CA LEU A 15 72.15 -6.98 -25.98
C LEU A 15 71.91 -8.38 -26.58
N SER A 16 70.87 -9.07 -26.13
CA SER A 16 70.23 -10.14 -26.91
C SER A 16 68.76 -9.78 -27.07
N GLN A 17 68.38 -9.42 -28.30
CA GLN A 17 67.00 -9.18 -28.71
C GLN A 17 66.41 -10.53 -29.13
N THR A 18 65.37 -10.98 -28.43
CA THR A 18 64.44 -12.00 -28.95
C THR A 18 63.33 -11.28 -29.72
N PRO A 19 62.84 -11.79 -30.87
CA PRO A 19 61.83 -11.12 -31.66
C PRO A 19 60.48 -11.16 -30.93
N PHE A 20 59.90 -9.99 -30.69
CA PHE A 20 58.54 -9.82 -30.17
C PHE A 20 57.55 -10.05 -31.33
N THR A 21 56.87 -11.21 -31.31
CA THR A 21 55.82 -11.58 -32.26
C THR A 21 54.54 -10.81 -31.93
N PHE A 22 54.06 -10.00 -32.88
CA PHE A 22 53.00 -9.00 -32.71
C PHE A 22 51.56 -9.53 -32.95
N ASP A 23 51.38 -10.85 -33.11
CA ASP A 23 50.12 -11.45 -33.59
C ASP A 23 49.29 -12.20 -32.52
N ASP A 24 49.88 -12.61 -31.39
CA ASP A 24 49.17 -13.35 -30.32
C ASP A 24 48.25 -12.45 -29.45
N ASP A 25 48.53 -11.14 -29.40
CA ASP A 25 47.82 -10.21 -28.51
C ASP A 25 46.38 -9.94 -28.96
N LYS A 26 46.11 -10.01 -30.28
CA LYS A 26 44.77 -9.74 -30.82
C LYS A 26 43.79 -10.87 -30.58
N GLU A 27 44.24 -12.12 -30.57
CA GLU A 27 43.37 -13.27 -30.40
C GLU A 27 42.89 -13.40 -28.94
N SER A 28 43.79 -13.10 -27.99
CA SER A 28 43.46 -13.04 -26.56
C SER A 28 42.48 -11.89 -26.22
N ASP A 29 42.63 -10.72 -26.84
CA ASP A 29 41.71 -9.59 -26.64
C ASP A 29 40.30 -9.84 -27.18
N VAL A 30 40.19 -10.57 -28.29
CA VAL A 30 38.91 -10.99 -28.87
C VAL A 30 38.23 -12.05 -27.99
N GLU A 31 39.00 -13.02 -27.47
CA GLU A 31 38.46 -14.03 -26.56
C GLU A 31 38.02 -13.40 -25.22
N ILE A 32 38.79 -12.46 -24.67
CA ILE A 32 38.46 -11.72 -23.45
C ILE A 32 37.22 -10.84 -23.66
N ARG A 33 37.10 -10.15 -24.80
CA ARG A 33 35.89 -9.38 -25.14
C ARG A 33 34.66 -10.27 -25.30
N SER A 34 34.80 -11.43 -25.93
CA SER A 34 33.69 -12.38 -26.10
C SER A 34 33.23 -12.99 -24.76
N ARG A 35 34.16 -13.31 -23.85
CA ARG A 35 33.86 -13.74 -22.48
C ARG A 35 33.20 -12.63 -21.66
N ALA A 36 33.65 -11.39 -21.80
CA ALA A 36 33.07 -10.23 -21.13
C ALA A 36 31.66 -9.90 -21.64
N GLU A 37 31.38 -10.13 -22.92
CA GLU A 37 30.04 -9.96 -23.49
C GLU A 37 29.06 -11.06 -23.04
N ASN A 38 29.55 -12.30 -22.90
CA ASN A 38 28.78 -13.44 -22.42
C ASN A 38 28.50 -13.41 -20.91
N GLN A 39 29.21 -12.57 -20.15
CA GLN A 39 29.03 -12.37 -18.70
C GLN A 39 28.13 -11.17 -18.34
N ARG A 40 27.37 -10.60 -19.28
CA ARG A 40 26.32 -9.65 -18.91
C ARG A 40 25.26 -10.38 -18.11
N PRO A 41 25.01 -10.03 -16.83
CA PRO A 41 24.01 -10.72 -16.03
C PRO A 41 22.67 -10.63 -16.75
N ARG A 42 22.12 -11.78 -17.16
CA ARG A 42 20.76 -11.90 -17.71
C ARG A 42 19.80 -11.25 -16.73
N ARG A 43 19.46 -9.97 -16.94
CA ARG A 43 18.47 -9.27 -16.13
C ARG A 43 17.15 -9.98 -16.36
N LEU A 44 16.73 -10.76 -15.36
CA LEU A 44 15.47 -11.49 -15.37
C LEU A 44 14.33 -10.54 -15.80
N PRO A 45 13.45 -10.94 -16.74
CA PRO A 45 12.38 -10.08 -17.28
C PRO A 45 11.50 -9.45 -16.19
N ARG A 46 11.31 -10.18 -15.09
CA ARG A 46 10.56 -9.75 -13.90
C ARG A 46 11.16 -8.53 -13.19
N ALA A 47 12.49 -8.38 -13.18
CA ALA A 47 13.14 -7.22 -12.61
C ALA A 47 12.89 -5.96 -13.47
N SER A 48 12.83 -6.11 -14.80
CA SER A 48 12.58 -5.01 -15.73
C SER A 48 11.17 -4.43 -15.57
N ILE A 49 10.14 -5.28 -15.53
CA ILE A 49 8.74 -4.85 -15.32
C ILE A 49 8.58 -4.18 -13.95
N TYR A 50 9.18 -4.75 -12.90
CA TYR A 50 9.16 -4.18 -11.56
C TYR A 50 9.77 -2.76 -11.53
N HIS A 51 10.93 -2.57 -12.16
CA HIS A 51 11.58 -1.26 -12.23
C HIS A 51 10.74 -0.24 -13.02
N SER A 52 10.11 -0.65 -14.13
CA SER A 52 9.22 0.21 -14.93
C SER A 52 7.96 0.64 -14.17
N ILE A 53 7.29 -0.30 -13.50
CA ILE A 53 6.09 0.00 -12.69
C ILE A 53 6.47 0.87 -11.47
N SER A 54 7.58 0.56 -10.80
CA SER A 54 8.09 1.33 -9.66
C SER A 54 8.44 2.76 -10.06
N TRP A 55 8.99 2.97 -11.26
CA TRP A 55 9.30 4.29 -11.81
C TRP A 55 8.03 5.10 -12.14
N ILE A 56 7.03 4.47 -12.77
CA ILE A 56 5.75 5.11 -13.14
C ILE A 56 4.95 5.52 -11.89
N LEU A 57 4.79 4.61 -10.93
CA LEU A 57 4.10 4.89 -9.66
C LEU A 57 4.95 5.77 -8.75
N GLY A 58 6.26 5.79 -8.96
CA GLY A 58 7.16 6.70 -8.30
C GLY A 58 7.63 6.25 -6.93
N PHE A 59 7.59 4.95 -6.65
CA PHE A 59 8.13 4.34 -5.44
C PHE A 59 9.65 4.13 -5.61
N LYS A 60 10.43 4.60 -4.62
CA LYS A 60 11.89 4.35 -4.56
C LYS A 60 12.23 3.03 -3.84
N GLU A 61 11.34 2.52 -2.99
CA GLU A 61 11.57 1.37 -2.12
C GLU A 61 10.64 0.19 -2.44
N LYS A 62 11.15 -1.04 -2.33
CA LYS A 62 10.40 -2.24 -2.73
C LYS A 62 9.21 -2.57 -1.84
N TYR A 63 9.38 -2.40 -0.53
CA TYR A 63 8.33 -2.65 0.46
C TYR A 63 7.12 -1.72 0.31
N SER A 64 7.35 -0.47 -0.12
CA SER A 64 6.28 0.51 -0.31
C SER A 64 5.36 0.15 -1.48
N LEU A 65 5.94 -0.38 -2.56
CA LEU A 65 5.17 -0.87 -3.72
C LEU A 65 4.38 -2.14 -3.36
N LEU A 66 5.01 -3.09 -2.66
CA LEU A 66 4.32 -4.30 -2.22
C LEU A 66 3.13 -3.97 -1.30
N ASN A 67 3.32 -3.11 -0.30
CA ASN A 67 2.23 -2.67 0.57
C ASN A 67 1.12 -1.96 -0.20
N PHE A 68 1.46 -1.13 -1.18
CA PHE A 68 0.47 -0.49 -2.02
C PHE A 68 -0.35 -1.51 -2.83
N PHE A 69 0.30 -2.54 -3.36
CA PHE A 69 -0.39 -3.58 -4.11
C PHE A 69 -1.26 -4.47 -3.21
N VAL A 70 -0.74 -4.92 -2.07
CA VAL A 70 -1.48 -5.80 -1.14
C VAL A 70 -2.59 -5.02 -0.43
N CYS A 71 -2.27 -3.95 0.29
CA CYS A 71 -3.25 -3.19 1.06
C CYS A 71 -4.16 -2.35 0.15
N GLY A 72 -3.59 -1.73 -0.89
CA GLY A 72 -4.37 -0.96 -1.85
C GLY A 72 -5.23 -1.84 -2.75
N GLY A 73 -4.72 -3.00 -3.18
CA GLY A 73 -5.50 -3.99 -3.90
C GLY A 73 -6.62 -4.57 -3.05
N ALA A 74 -6.37 -4.90 -1.77
CA ALA A 74 -7.39 -5.35 -0.85
C ALA A 74 -8.48 -4.28 -0.61
N LEU A 75 -8.09 -3.02 -0.44
CA LEU A 75 -9.03 -1.90 -0.30
C LEU A 75 -9.86 -1.72 -1.58
N LEU A 76 -9.23 -1.74 -2.76
CA LEU A 76 -9.93 -1.63 -4.04
C LEU A 76 -10.91 -2.79 -4.24
N GLY A 77 -10.47 -4.02 -4.01
CA GLY A 77 -11.30 -5.22 -4.11
C GLY A 77 -12.47 -5.18 -3.15
N PHE A 78 -12.27 -4.71 -1.92
CA PHE A 78 -13.35 -4.51 -0.95
C PHE A 78 -14.36 -3.45 -1.43
N CYS A 79 -13.90 -2.29 -1.90
CA CYS A 79 -14.76 -1.24 -2.44
C CYS A 79 -15.57 -1.75 -3.64
N LEU A 80 -14.95 -2.47 -4.57
CA LEU A 80 -15.64 -3.06 -5.71
C LEU A 80 -16.65 -4.13 -5.28
N ALA A 81 -16.30 -5.01 -4.36
CA ALA A 81 -17.24 -6.00 -3.83
C ALA A 81 -18.44 -5.36 -3.12
N ARG A 82 -18.24 -4.22 -2.44
CA ARG A 82 -19.30 -3.46 -1.78
C ARG A 82 -20.14 -2.60 -2.73
N SER A 83 -19.67 -2.31 -3.94
CA SER A 83 -20.47 -1.60 -4.96
C SER A 83 -21.77 -2.33 -5.29
N ILE A 84 -21.79 -3.66 -5.17
CA ILE A 84 -22.99 -4.49 -5.36
C ILE A 84 -24.08 -4.14 -4.31
N SER A 85 -23.66 -3.74 -3.11
CA SER A 85 -24.55 -3.31 -2.01
C SER A 85 -25.08 -1.87 -2.17
N MET A 86 -24.85 -1.23 -3.32
CA MET A 86 -25.49 0.03 -3.67
C MET A 86 -26.93 -0.18 -4.16
N ASN A 87 -27.27 -1.36 -4.69
CA ASN A 87 -28.64 -1.69 -5.08
C ASN A 87 -29.43 -2.19 -3.86
N PRO A 88 -30.52 -1.53 -3.45
CA PRO A 88 -31.28 -1.91 -2.26
C PRO A 88 -31.79 -3.35 -2.23
N ALA A 89 -32.18 -3.90 -3.38
CA ALA A 89 -32.68 -5.28 -3.47
C ALA A 89 -31.56 -6.31 -3.18
N ARG A 90 -30.34 -6.00 -3.63
CA ARG A 90 -29.15 -6.84 -3.38
C ARG A 90 -28.63 -6.66 -1.96
N THR A 91 -28.77 -5.47 -1.40
CA THR A 91 -28.39 -5.19 -0.02
C THR A 91 -29.21 -6.03 0.96
N ALA A 92 -30.53 -6.16 0.73
CA ALA A 92 -31.39 -6.98 1.57
C ALA A 92 -30.94 -8.46 1.67
N SER A 93 -30.41 -9.04 0.59
CA SER A 93 -29.93 -10.43 0.58
C SER A 93 -28.49 -10.60 1.08
N LEU A 94 -27.70 -9.52 1.11
CA LEU A 94 -26.29 -9.53 1.54
C LEU A 94 -26.11 -9.21 3.03
N LEU A 95 -27.13 -8.66 3.69
CA LEU A 95 -27.11 -8.42 5.13
C LEU A 95 -27.38 -9.72 5.90
N PRO A 96 -26.79 -9.86 7.11
CA PRO A 96 -27.13 -10.94 8.02
C PRO A 96 -28.65 -11.10 8.20
N PRO A 97 -29.18 -12.34 8.26
CA PRO A 97 -30.61 -12.58 8.43
C PRO A 97 -31.17 -11.84 9.65
N GLY A 98 -32.27 -11.11 9.45
CA GLY A 98 -32.95 -10.33 10.50
C GLY A 98 -32.52 -8.87 10.61
N GLU A 99 -31.36 -8.47 10.08
CA GLU A 99 -30.95 -7.05 10.09
C GLU A 99 -31.82 -6.17 9.18
N TRP A 100 -32.30 -6.74 8.07
CA TRP A 100 -33.17 -6.02 7.13
C TRP A 100 -34.48 -5.58 7.77
N PHE A 101 -34.94 -6.22 8.85
CA PHE A 101 -36.10 -5.73 9.60
C PHE A 101 -35.86 -4.31 10.13
N TRP A 102 -34.69 -4.04 10.71
CA TRP A 102 -34.37 -2.71 11.25
C TRP A 102 -34.03 -1.72 10.14
N PHE A 103 -33.20 -2.13 9.18
CA PHE A 103 -32.72 -1.27 8.09
C PHE A 103 -33.75 -1.03 6.99
N GLY A 104 -34.70 -1.95 6.80
CA GLY A 104 -35.78 -1.84 5.82
C GLY A 104 -36.97 -1.05 6.35
N THR A 105 -37.34 -1.26 7.62
CA THR A 105 -38.53 -0.65 8.23
C THR A 105 -38.28 0.79 8.69
N GLN A 106 -37.08 1.09 9.19
CA GLN A 106 -36.78 2.41 9.74
C GLN A 106 -35.98 3.26 8.75
N LEU A 107 -36.63 4.31 8.21
CA LEU A 107 -36.05 5.19 7.20
C LEU A 107 -34.70 5.79 7.64
N LYS A 108 -34.56 6.14 8.92
CA LYS A 108 -33.31 6.69 9.49
C LYS A 108 -32.13 5.74 9.28
N TYR A 109 -32.28 4.47 9.63
CA TYR A 109 -31.19 3.50 9.50
C TYR A 109 -30.95 3.09 8.04
N LYS A 110 -32.02 3.04 7.23
CA LYS A 110 -31.93 2.79 5.78
C LYS A 110 -31.04 3.83 5.09
N VAL A 111 -31.37 5.10 5.27
CA VAL A 111 -30.67 6.22 4.61
C VAL A 111 -29.20 6.27 5.07
N ASN A 112 -28.95 6.15 6.37
CA ASN A 112 -27.58 6.14 6.91
C ASN A 112 -26.76 4.95 6.39
N LEU A 113 -27.37 3.76 6.25
CA LEU A 113 -26.68 2.60 5.68
C LEU A 113 -26.24 2.85 4.24
N PHE A 114 -27.13 3.37 3.39
CA PHE A 114 -26.76 3.66 1.99
C PHE A 114 -25.72 4.78 1.92
N ILE A 115 -25.91 5.90 2.64
CA ILE A 115 -24.92 7.00 2.65
C ILE A 115 -23.55 6.46 3.10
N HIS A 116 -23.50 5.64 4.14
CA HIS A 116 -22.28 4.99 4.59
C HIS A 116 -21.65 4.16 3.46
N ILE A 117 -22.40 3.26 2.81
CA ILE A 117 -21.91 2.41 1.73
C ILE A 117 -21.37 3.25 0.57
N TYR A 118 -22.11 4.25 0.10
CA TYR A 118 -21.70 5.10 -1.02
C TYR A 118 -20.43 5.89 -0.67
N LEU A 119 -20.41 6.60 0.45
CA LEU A 119 -19.29 7.46 0.82
C LEU A 119 -18.06 6.67 1.24
N ALA A 120 -18.21 5.53 1.91
CA ALA A 120 -17.09 4.65 2.23
C ALA A 120 -16.48 4.03 0.96
N THR A 121 -17.31 3.67 -0.03
CA THR A 121 -16.83 3.13 -1.30
C THR A 121 -16.09 4.20 -2.12
N LEU A 122 -16.69 5.37 -2.31
CA LEU A 122 -16.08 6.48 -3.03
C LEU A 122 -14.83 7.00 -2.32
N GLY A 123 -14.88 7.17 -0.99
CA GLY A 123 -13.75 7.59 -0.17
C GLY A 123 -12.61 6.57 -0.18
N GLY A 124 -12.91 5.27 -0.12
CA GLY A 124 -11.92 4.20 -0.19
C GLY A 124 -11.19 4.15 -1.52
N ILE A 125 -11.91 4.26 -2.65
CA ILE A 125 -11.30 4.35 -3.98
C ILE A 125 -10.46 5.63 -4.10
N GLY A 126 -10.99 6.76 -3.63
CA GLY A 126 -10.28 8.04 -3.61
C GLY A 126 -9.00 8.02 -2.78
N ALA A 127 -8.99 7.26 -1.67
CA ALA A 127 -7.83 7.09 -0.80
C ALA A 127 -6.67 6.36 -1.51
N LEU A 128 -6.94 5.45 -2.45
CA LEU A 128 -5.89 4.81 -3.25
C LEU A 128 -5.08 5.84 -4.04
N PHE A 129 -5.77 6.79 -4.67
CA PHE A 129 -5.14 7.88 -5.42
C PHE A 129 -4.31 8.80 -4.51
N GLN A 130 -4.64 8.91 -3.22
CA GLN A 130 -3.85 9.69 -2.26
C GLN A 130 -2.48 9.07 -1.97
N PHE A 131 -2.36 7.75 -2.01
CA PHE A 131 -1.10 7.07 -1.72
C PHE A 131 -0.15 6.97 -2.90
N LEU A 132 -0.58 7.30 -4.13
CA LEU A 132 0.30 7.33 -5.31
C LEU A 132 1.34 8.46 -5.20
N PRO A 133 2.64 8.15 -5.04
CA PRO A 133 3.69 9.17 -4.97
C PRO A 133 3.81 9.99 -6.25
N ALA A 134 3.52 9.39 -7.41
CA ALA A 134 3.52 10.06 -8.70
C ALA A 134 2.54 11.24 -8.77
N ILE A 135 1.32 11.08 -8.23
CA ILE A 135 0.29 12.12 -8.24
C ILE A 135 0.74 13.29 -7.37
N ARG A 136 1.27 12.99 -6.17
CA ARG A 136 1.78 14.02 -5.27
C ARG A 136 2.93 14.83 -5.87
N ARG A 137 3.86 14.20 -6.59
CA ARG A 137 5.02 14.93 -7.17
C ARG A 137 4.68 15.74 -8.40
N ARG A 138 3.76 15.26 -9.25
CA ARG A 138 3.43 15.90 -10.53
C ARG A 138 2.26 16.87 -10.44
N LYS A 139 1.27 16.61 -9.57
CA LYS A 139 0.02 17.39 -9.48
C LYS A 139 -0.43 17.59 -8.03
N MET A 140 0.31 18.41 -7.28
CA MET A 140 0.02 18.74 -5.87
C MET A 140 -1.40 19.30 -5.63
N ILE A 141 -1.91 20.12 -6.55
CA ILE A 141 -3.26 20.71 -6.42
C ILE A 141 -4.33 19.63 -6.45
N LEU A 142 -4.24 18.68 -7.39
CA LEU A 142 -5.17 17.54 -7.46
C LEU A 142 -5.08 16.65 -6.22
N HIS A 143 -3.87 16.42 -5.70
CA HIS A 143 -3.68 15.66 -4.46
C HIS A 143 -4.40 16.33 -3.29
N ARG A 144 -4.29 17.66 -3.15
CA ARG A 144 -4.99 18.42 -2.10
C ARG A 144 -6.50 18.39 -2.27
N LEU A 145 -7.02 18.65 -3.48
CA LEU A 145 -8.46 18.67 -3.74
C LEU A 145 -9.10 17.28 -3.51
N ASN A 146 -8.49 16.24 -4.07
CA ASN A 146 -8.91 14.86 -3.81
C ASN A 146 -8.79 14.51 -2.32
N GLY A 147 -7.81 15.06 -1.61
CA GLY A 147 -7.59 14.78 -0.19
C GLY A 147 -8.73 15.31 0.66
N TYR A 148 -9.16 16.55 0.41
CA TYR A 148 -10.33 17.12 1.07
C TYR A 148 -11.62 16.38 0.70
N GLY A 149 -11.81 16.02 -0.59
CA GLY A 149 -12.96 15.25 -1.03
C GLY A 149 -13.07 13.88 -0.34
N VAL A 150 -11.97 13.13 -0.31
CA VAL A 150 -11.88 11.83 0.40
C VAL A 150 -12.16 12.01 1.88
N LEU A 151 -11.54 13.01 2.52
CA LEU A 151 -11.71 13.22 3.94
C LEU A 151 -13.16 13.56 4.31
N SER A 152 -13.82 14.42 3.53
CA SER A 152 -15.23 14.74 3.72
C SER A 152 -16.12 13.50 3.57
N CYS A 153 -15.88 12.68 2.54
CA CYS A 153 -16.60 11.41 2.35
C CYS A 153 -16.41 10.46 3.54
N LEU A 154 -15.16 10.32 4.02
CA LEU A 154 -14.83 9.43 5.13
C LEU A 154 -15.41 9.92 6.46
N ILE A 155 -15.44 11.23 6.71
CA ILE A 155 -16.05 11.79 7.94
C ILE A 155 -17.56 11.53 7.95
N VAL A 156 -18.27 11.91 6.89
CA VAL A 156 -19.72 11.70 6.81
C VAL A 156 -20.06 10.21 6.82
N GLY A 157 -19.29 9.41 6.06
CA GLY A 157 -19.40 7.96 6.07
C GLY A 157 -19.20 7.37 7.47
N ASN A 158 -18.22 7.85 8.24
CA ASN A 158 -17.98 7.38 9.60
C ASN A 158 -19.14 7.72 10.56
N ILE A 159 -19.72 8.92 10.45
CA ILE A 159 -20.89 9.33 11.25
C ILE A 159 -22.09 8.43 10.93
N CYS A 160 -22.40 8.24 9.65
CA CYS A 160 -23.49 7.35 9.23
C CYS A 160 -23.24 5.90 9.68
N GLY A 161 -21.98 5.44 9.60
CA GLY A 161 -21.55 4.13 10.08
C GLY A 161 -21.76 3.96 11.59
N ALA A 162 -21.43 4.97 12.39
CA ALA A 162 -21.63 4.95 13.85
C ALA A 162 -23.11 4.91 14.25
N ILE A 163 -24.00 5.53 13.47
CA ILE A 163 -25.46 5.44 13.66
C ILE A 163 -25.94 4.02 13.35
N VAL A 164 -25.47 3.44 12.26
CA VAL A 164 -25.80 2.07 11.82
C VAL A 164 -25.24 1.01 12.78
N ALA A 165 -24.08 1.26 13.40
CA ALA A 165 -23.40 0.35 14.32
C ALA A 165 -24.28 -0.09 15.50
N ARG A 166 -25.18 0.79 15.98
CA ARG A 166 -26.10 0.52 17.10
C ARG A 166 -26.97 -0.73 16.88
N ARG A 167 -27.28 -1.07 15.63
CA ARG A 167 -28.14 -2.20 15.25
C ARG A 167 -27.43 -3.24 14.38
N SER A 168 -26.13 -3.07 14.15
CA SER A 168 -25.34 -3.99 13.35
C SER A 168 -25.06 -5.28 14.13
N PHE A 169 -25.11 -6.42 13.45
CA PHE A 169 -24.88 -7.77 13.97
C PHE A 169 -25.70 -8.08 15.23
N GLY A 170 -27.00 -7.79 15.19
CA GLY A 170 -27.90 -8.02 16.33
C GLY A 170 -27.85 -6.95 17.41
N GLY A 171 -26.94 -5.97 17.31
CA GLY A 171 -26.81 -4.89 18.29
C GLY A 171 -26.14 -5.34 19.59
N GLU A 172 -25.30 -6.36 19.57
CA GLU A 172 -24.52 -6.78 20.74
C GLU A 172 -23.57 -5.67 21.23
N LEU A 173 -23.40 -5.56 22.54
CA LEU A 173 -22.52 -4.55 23.16
C LEU A 173 -21.06 -4.67 22.71
N ASN A 174 -20.57 -5.90 22.50
CA ASN A 174 -19.21 -6.17 22.02
C ASN A 174 -18.99 -5.61 20.60
N VAL A 175 -19.98 -5.78 19.73
CA VAL A 175 -19.93 -5.27 18.35
C VAL A 175 -20.03 -3.74 18.34
N GLN A 176 -20.97 -3.18 19.11
CA GLN A 176 -21.15 -1.74 19.20
C GLN A 176 -19.90 -1.03 19.72
N SER A 177 -19.33 -1.51 20.84
CA SER A 177 -18.12 -0.92 21.43
C SER A 177 -16.94 -0.96 20.46
N ALA A 178 -16.73 -2.07 19.75
CA ALA A 178 -15.68 -2.18 18.74
C ALA A 178 -15.82 -1.13 17.62
N TYR A 179 -17.02 -0.93 17.08
CA TYR A 179 -17.25 0.07 16.04
C TYR A 179 -17.13 1.51 16.55
N TYR A 180 -17.56 1.81 17.77
CA TYR A 180 -17.42 3.14 18.34
C TYR A 180 -15.96 3.49 18.65
N ILE A 181 -15.19 2.54 19.19
CA ILE A 181 -13.74 2.71 19.40
C ILE A 181 -13.05 2.94 18.05
N LEU A 182 -13.39 2.14 17.04
CA LEU A 182 -12.82 2.30 15.70
C LEU A 182 -13.14 3.68 15.11
N GLY A 183 -14.40 4.13 15.23
CA GLY A 183 -14.84 5.45 14.80
C GLY A 183 -14.08 6.57 15.51
N LEU A 184 -13.81 6.44 16.81
CA LEU A 184 -13.02 7.40 17.59
C LEU A 184 -11.57 7.45 17.11
N MET A 185 -10.93 6.29 16.90
CA MET A 185 -9.56 6.21 16.39
C MET A 185 -9.42 6.88 15.03
N ILE A 186 -10.41 6.72 14.16
CA ILE A 186 -10.51 7.41 12.86
C ILE A 186 -10.59 8.92 13.05
N VAL A 187 -11.50 9.41 13.91
CA VAL A 187 -11.67 10.85 14.14
C VAL A 187 -10.41 11.48 14.71
N VAL A 188 -9.79 10.87 15.72
CA VAL A 188 -8.56 11.37 16.34
C VAL A 188 -7.42 11.43 15.31
N SER A 189 -7.24 10.38 14.51
CA SER A 189 -6.18 10.35 13.49
C SER A 189 -6.43 11.32 12.33
N GLY A 190 -7.68 11.48 11.90
CA GLY A 190 -8.09 12.46 10.89
C GLY A 190 -7.85 13.90 11.35
N SER A 191 -8.33 14.25 12.53
CA SER A 191 -8.22 15.60 13.12
C SER A 191 -6.76 16.00 13.36
N THR A 192 -5.96 15.09 13.93
CA THR A 192 -4.51 15.34 14.13
C THR A 192 -3.78 15.46 12.79
N GLY A 193 -4.12 14.65 11.79
CA GLY A 193 -3.56 14.78 10.46
C GLY A 193 -3.88 16.12 9.79
N LEU A 194 -5.11 16.61 9.92
CA LEU A 194 -5.51 17.94 9.44
C LEU A 194 -4.73 19.06 10.14
N PHE A 195 -4.58 18.98 11.45
CA PHE A 195 -3.84 19.98 12.23
C PHE A 195 -2.37 20.11 11.77
N TYR A 196 -1.72 18.99 11.43
CA TYR A 196 -0.34 18.99 10.97
C TYR A 196 -0.16 19.26 9.47
N VAL A 197 -1.23 19.43 8.68
CA VAL A 197 -1.13 19.55 7.21
C VAL A 197 -0.27 20.75 6.77
N LYS A 198 -0.39 21.88 7.47
CA LYS A 198 0.40 23.11 7.23
C LYS A 198 1.66 23.20 8.09
N LYS A 199 1.75 22.45 9.19
CA LYS A 199 2.85 22.54 10.17
C LYS A 199 4.00 21.58 9.87
N ASP A 200 3.68 20.31 9.66
CA ASP A 200 4.67 19.26 9.41
C ASP A 200 4.05 18.17 8.53
N THR A 201 4.43 18.19 7.25
CA THR A 201 3.91 17.24 6.27
C THR A 201 4.33 15.79 6.55
N ARG A 202 5.42 15.56 7.30
CA ARG A 202 5.86 14.22 7.69
C ARG A 202 4.96 13.66 8.78
N ARG A 203 4.59 14.47 9.79
CA ARG A 203 3.60 14.09 10.81
C ARG A 203 2.22 13.89 10.20
N HIS A 204 1.78 14.79 9.31
CA HIS A 204 0.54 14.64 8.56
C HIS A 204 0.47 13.28 7.85
N ARG A 205 1.52 12.89 7.11
CA ARG A 205 1.57 11.59 6.43
C ARG A 205 1.45 10.41 7.39
N LYS A 206 2.13 10.46 8.55
CA LYS A 206 2.05 9.40 9.56
C LYS A 206 0.63 9.24 10.11
N TRP A 207 -0.05 10.35 10.41
CA TRP A 207 -1.41 10.32 10.92
C TRP A 207 -2.45 9.89 9.87
N MET A 208 -2.30 10.32 8.61
CA MET A 208 -3.16 9.85 7.52
C MET A 208 -2.99 8.36 7.24
N LEU A 209 -1.76 7.83 7.37
CA LEU A 209 -1.53 6.39 7.23
C LEU A 209 -2.23 5.60 8.33
N ARG A 210 -2.18 6.08 9.59
CA ARG A 210 -2.91 5.47 10.72
C ARG A 210 -4.41 5.45 10.46
N MET A 211 -4.97 6.58 10.02
CA MET A 211 -6.39 6.70 9.70
C MET A 211 -6.84 5.66 8.66
N VAL A 212 -6.05 5.48 7.59
CA VAL A 212 -6.38 4.52 6.53
C VAL A 212 -6.24 3.07 7.01
N VAL A 213 -5.25 2.77 7.85
CA VAL A 213 -5.14 1.45 8.49
C VAL A 213 -6.37 1.16 9.36
N TYR A 214 -6.86 2.14 10.12
CA TYR A 214 -8.08 1.98 10.90
C TYR A 214 -9.31 1.75 10.01
N PHE A 215 -9.48 2.51 8.93
CA PHE A 215 -10.55 2.23 7.96
C PHE A 215 -10.44 0.84 7.32
N ALA A 216 -9.22 0.41 6.98
CA ALA A 216 -8.96 -0.91 6.38
C ALA A 216 -9.18 -2.08 7.37
N SER A 217 -9.19 -1.82 8.68
CA SER A 217 -9.46 -2.87 9.68
C SER A 217 -10.84 -3.51 9.48
N ALA A 218 -11.82 -2.78 8.94
CA ALA A 218 -13.14 -3.32 8.61
C ALA A 218 -13.07 -4.46 7.57
N ILE A 219 -12.09 -4.42 6.65
CA ILE A 219 -11.83 -5.48 5.66
C ILE A 219 -11.34 -6.73 6.38
N SER A 220 -10.36 -6.56 7.28
CA SER A 220 -9.81 -7.66 8.09
C SER A 220 -10.88 -8.30 8.96
N GLY A 221 -11.72 -7.49 9.61
CA GLY A 221 -12.86 -7.96 10.39
C GLY A 221 -13.80 -8.86 9.56
N ARG A 222 -14.12 -8.46 8.32
CA ARG A 222 -14.97 -9.28 7.43
C ARG A 222 -14.33 -10.61 7.05
N LEU A 223 -13.04 -10.64 6.76
CA LEU A 223 -12.32 -11.89 6.46
C LEU A 223 -12.33 -12.84 7.66
N ILE A 224 -12.06 -12.31 8.87
CA ILE A 224 -12.10 -13.07 10.11
C ILE A 224 -13.52 -13.61 10.36
N MET A 225 -14.55 -12.79 10.16
CA MET A 225 -15.94 -13.22 10.33
C MET A 225 -16.32 -14.36 9.39
N PHE A 226 -15.92 -14.32 8.12
CA PHE A 226 -16.19 -15.42 7.19
C PHE A 226 -15.47 -16.71 7.58
N ALA A 227 -14.20 -16.61 8.00
CA ALA A 227 -13.46 -17.75 8.51
C ALA A 227 -14.10 -18.32 9.78
N ALA A 228 -14.43 -17.47 10.75
CA ALA A 228 -15.06 -17.86 12.00
C ALA A 228 -16.43 -18.53 11.77
N ALA A 229 -17.27 -17.95 10.91
CA ALA A 229 -18.55 -18.56 10.55
C ALA A 229 -18.37 -19.97 9.97
N SER A 230 -17.42 -20.15 9.05
CA SER A 230 -17.16 -21.46 8.44
C SER A 230 -16.68 -22.51 9.44
N ILE A 231 -15.92 -22.11 10.46
CA ILE A 231 -15.41 -23.00 11.52
C ILE A 231 -16.54 -23.34 12.49
N ILE A 232 -17.27 -22.33 12.98
CA ILE A 232 -18.37 -22.50 13.94
C ILE A 232 -19.45 -23.41 13.36
N THR A 233 -19.84 -23.22 12.10
CA THR A 233 -20.82 -24.09 11.43
C THR A 233 -20.36 -25.54 11.34
N ARG A 234 -19.05 -25.82 11.23
CA ARG A 234 -18.50 -27.19 11.23
C ARG A 234 -18.48 -27.82 12.61
N ILE A 235 -18.25 -27.04 13.66
CA ILE A 235 -18.23 -27.55 15.04
C ILE A 235 -19.65 -27.84 15.53
N GLY A 236 -20.62 -26.99 15.21
CA GLY A 236 -22.05 -27.21 15.48
C GLY A 236 -22.49 -27.07 16.95
N THR A 237 -21.57 -26.72 17.87
CA THR A 237 -21.87 -26.64 19.32
C THR A 237 -21.97 -25.21 19.87
N TYR A 238 -21.66 -24.19 19.07
CA TYR A 238 -21.75 -22.79 19.49
C TYR A 238 -23.11 -22.21 19.14
N TYR A 239 -23.81 -21.70 20.16
CA TYR A 239 -25.06 -20.97 20.03
C TYR A 239 -24.89 -19.60 20.67
N SER A 240 -25.37 -18.54 20.03
CA SER A 240 -25.47 -17.22 20.66
C SER A 240 -26.86 -17.10 21.28
N VAL A 241 -26.91 -16.68 22.54
CA VAL A 241 -28.17 -16.35 23.22
C VAL A 241 -28.60 -15.01 22.66
N ARG A 242 -29.70 -15.01 21.90
CA ARG A 242 -30.30 -13.80 21.34
C ARG A 242 -31.15 -13.07 22.37
#